data_AF-B0XYT9-F1
#
_entry.id   AF-B0XYT9-F1
#
_cell.length_a   1.000
_cell.length_b   1.000
_cell.length_c   1.000
_cell.angle_alpha   90.00
_cell.angle_beta   90.00
_cell.angle_gamma   90.00
#
_symmetry.space_group_name_H-M   'P 1'
#
loop_
_entity.id
_entity.type
_entity.pdbx_description
1 polymer ?
#
loop_
_entity_poly.entity_id
_entity_poly.type
_entity_poly.pdbx_seq_one_letter_code
_entity_poly.pdbx_strand_id
1 'polypeptide(L)'
;MTDQFAFSYPSPLEGYENFEPLTDEKTEDGKSLKNPQHGILSKAYEEFPDPLAKGRRGGFDIHIYHFQSLSFAFTPSSTDQ
;
A
#
# COMPACT_ATOMS: atom_id res chain seq x y z
N MET A 1 1.15 -24.84 25.31
CA MET A 1 1.91 -23.76 24.65
C MET A 1 2.58 -24.39 23.45
N THR A 2 2.16 -24.06 22.23
CA THR A 2 2.74 -24.62 21.00
C THR A 2 3.99 -23.81 20.65
N ASP A 3 5.07 -24.50 20.31
CA ASP A 3 6.34 -23.88 19.94
C ASP A 3 6.21 -23.17 18.58
N GLN A 4 6.47 -21.87 18.55
CA GLN A 4 6.36 -21.00 17.37
C GLN A 4 7.27 -21.48 16.23
N PHE A 5 8.35 -22.18 16.55
CA PHE A 5 9.34 -22.68 15.58
C PHE A 5 8.99 -24.05 14.99
N ALA A 6 7.89 -24.67 15.41
CA ALA A 6 7.46 -25.97 14.88
C ALA A 6 6.85 -25.89 13.46
N PHE A 7 6.61 -24.69 12.93
CA PHE A 7 6.01 -24.50 11.61
C PHE A 7 7.08 -24.22 10.55
N SER A 8 7.11 -25.06 9.52
CA SER A 8 7.86 -24.80 8.29
C SER A 8 6.87 -24.29 7.23
N TYR A 9 7.16 -23.12 6.67
CA TYR A 9 6.39 -22.55 5.57
C TYR A 9 7.16 -22.75 4.27
N PRO A 10 6.46 -23.06 3.17
CA PRO A 10 7.08 -23.09 1.85
C PRO A 10 7.72 -21.74 1.50
N SER A 11 8.68 -21.76 0.57
CA SER A 11 9.26 -20.53 0.05
C SER A 11 8.17 -19.68 -0.58
N PRO A 12 8.09 -18.36 -0.31
CA PRO A 12 7.18 -17.47 -1.03
C PRO A 12 7.41 -17.45 -2.54
N LEU A 13 8.60 -17.89 -2.99
CA LEU A 13 8.98 -17.99 -4.40
C LEU A 13 8.63 -19.36 -5.01
N GLU A 14 8.13 -20.31 -4.23
CA GLU A 14 7.71 -21.62 -4.73
C GLU A 14 6.64 -21.44 -5.81
N GLY A 15 6.90 -21.98 -7.01
CA GLY A 15 6.05 -21.79 -8.20
C GLY A 15 6.35 -20.53 -9.03
N TYR A 16 7.28 -19.67 -8.59
CA TYR A 16 7.67 -18.42 -9.29
C TYR A 16 9.15 -18.34 -9.68
N GLU A 17 9.85 -19.47 -9.75
CA GLU A 17 11.31 -19.51 -9.84
C GLU A 17 11.88 -19.30 -11.27
N ASN A 18 11.10 -19.59 -12.31
CA ASN A 18 11.58 -19.64 -13.71
C ASN A 18 10.81 -18.72 -14.65
N PHE A 19 10.24 -17.63 -14.13
CA PHE A 19 9.59 -16.63 -14.98
C PHE A 19 10.61 -15.74 -15.69
N GLU A 20 10.21 -15.22 -16.85
CA GLU A 20 11.02 -14.25 -17.58
C GLU A 20 11.29 -13.02 -16.71
N PRO A 21 12.49 -12.42 -16.81
CA PRO A 21 12.80 -11.19 -16.09
C PRO A 21 11.84 -10.08 -16.52
N LEU A 22 11.64 -9.13 -15.61
CA LEU A 22 10.81 -7.96 -15.89
C LEU A 22 11.39 -7.15 -17.06
N THR A 23 10.54 -6.59 -17.91
CA THR A 23 10.97 -5.79 -19.07
C THR A 23 11.59 -4.46 -18.63
N ASP A 24 12.60 -3.98 -19.37
CA ASP A 24 13.23 -2.67 -19.13
C ASP A 24 12.48 -1.50 -19.80
N GLU A 25 11.37 -1.76 -20.52
CA GLU A 25 10.56 -0.72 -21.16
C GLU A 25 9.98 0.22 -20.10
N LYS A 26 10.23 1.52 -20.24
CA LYS A 26 9.70 2.56 -19.36
C LYS A 26 8.52 3.29 -20.00
N THR A 27 7.66 3.86 -19.16
CA THR A 27 6.65 4.83 -19.59
C THR A 27 7.31 6.09 -20.15
N GLU A 28 6.57 6.91 -20.90
CA GLU A 28 7.07 8.15 -21.52
C GLU A 28 7.70 9.11 -20.49
N ASP A 29 7.17 9.12 -19.26
CA ASP A 29 7.70 9.90 -18.15
C ASP A 29 9.04 9.38 -17.59
N GLY A 30 9.48 8.18 -18.00
CA GLY A 30 10.75 7.55 -17.61
C GLY A 30 10.83 7.10 -16.14
N LYS A 31 9.75 7.25 -15.36
CA LYS A 31 9.72 6.99 -13.91
C LYS A 31 9.28 5.59 -13.53
N SER A 32 8.57 4.91 -14.43
CA SER A 32 7.98 3.60 -14.15
C SER A 32 8.20 2.66 -15.32
N LEU A 33 8.25 1.36 -15.04
CA LEU A 33 8.20 0.35 -16.09
C LEU A 33 6.80 0.37 -16.71
N LYS A 34 6.74 0.08 -18.00
CA LYS A 34 5.52 0.07 -18.76
C LYS A 34 4.69 -1.14 -18.31
N ASN A 35 3.54 -0.87 -17.70
CA ASN A 35 2.62 -1.94 -17.35
C ASN A 35 2.06 -2.59 -18.61
N PRO A 36 2.00 -3.94 -18.68
CA PRO A 36 1.28 -4.61 -19.75
C PRO A 36 -0.17 -4.15 -19.76
N GLN A 37 -0.71 -3.90 -20.97
CA GLN A 37 -2.10 -3.49 -21.11
C GLN A 37 -3.00 -4.68 -20.79
N HIS A 38 -3.70 -4.60 -19.66
CA HIS A 38 -4.77 -5.54 -19.38
C HIS A 38 -6.03 -5.03 -20.07
N GLY A 39 -6.52 -5.75 -21.09
CA GLY A 39 -7.62 -5.30 -21.95
C GLY A 39 -8.99 -5.17 -21.25
N ILE A 40 -9.05 -5.39 -19.94
CA ILE A 40 -10.28 -5.38 -19.14
C ILE A 40 -9.94 -4.72 -17.80
N LEU A 41 -10.84 -3.85 -17.31
CA LEU A 41 -10.73 -3.29 -15.96
C LEU A 41 -10.84 -4.41 -14.91
N SER A 42 -10.08 -4.28 -13.83
CA SER A 42 -10.21 -5.20 -12.71
C SER A 42 -11.64 -5.14 -12.14
N LYS A 43 -12.22 -6.30 -11.83
CA LYS A 43 -13.53 -6.39 -11.16
C LYS A 43 -13.57 -5.63 -9.82
N ALA A 44 -12.40 -5.41 -9.21
CA ALA A 44 -12.23 -4.64 -7.99
C ALA A 44 -12.70 -3.17 -8.08
N TYR A 45 -12.85 -2.63 -9.30
CA TYR A 45 -13.44 -1.31 -9.51
C TYR A 45 -14.96 -1.29 -9.30
N GLU A 46 -15.61 -2.44 -9.41
CA GLU A 46 -17.07 -2.58 -9.29
C GLU A 46 -17.48 -3.19 -7.95
N GLU A 47 -16.68 -4.12 -7.40
CA GLU A 47 -16.97 -4.78 -6.13
C GLU A 47 -15.73 -5.11 -5.31
N PHE A 48 -15.89 -5.23 -3.99
CA PHE A 48 -14.81 -5.70 -3.12
C PHE A 48 -14.45 -7.17 -3.43
N PRO A 49 -13.14 -7.52 -3.41
CA PRO A 49 -12.72 -8.91 -3.56
C PRO A 49 -13.09 -9.73 -2.33
N ASP A 50 -13.40 -11.01 -2.53
CA ASP A 50 -13.66 -11.94 -1.42
C ASP A 50 -12.41 -12.09 -0.54
N PRO A 51 -12.54 -12.25 0.79
CA PRO A 51 -13.77 -12.51 1.55
C PRO A 51 -14.45 -11.24 2.11
N LEU A 52 -14.16 -10.06 1.55
CA LEU A 52 -14.75 -8.83 2.07
C LEU A 52 -16.26 -8.81 1.80
N ALA A 53 -17.03 -8.50 2.84
CA ALA A 53 -18.47 -8.37 2.69
C ALA A 53 -18.80 -7.23 1.70
N LYS A 54 -19.78 -7.46 0.83
CA LYS A 54 -20.23 -6.50 -0.20
C LYS A 54 -21.48 -5.72 0.21
N GLY A 55 -21.96 -5.92 1.45
CA GLY A 55 -23.17 -5.27 1.97
C GLY A 55 -22.91 -3.88 2.55
N ARG A 56 -23.94 -3.23 3.09
CA ARG A 56 -23.86 -1.88 3.69
C ARG A 56 -22.83 -1.74 4.83
N ARG A 57 -22.53 -2.83 5.53
CA ARG A 57 -21.50 -2.90 6.58
C ARG A 57 -20.20 -3.57 6.12
N GLY A 58 -20.13 -3.94 4.85
CA GLY A 58 -18.99 -4.54 4.22
C GLY A 58 -18.10 -3.45 3.62
N GLY A 59 -16.87 -3.37 4.09
CA GLY A 59 -15.95 -2.31 3.75
C GLY A 59 -14.92 -2.10 4.85
N PHE A 60 -14.08 -1.09 4.69
CA PHE A 60 -13.08 -0.65 5.65
C PHE A 60 -13.48 0.72 6.19
N ASP A 61 -13.26 0.95 7.49
CA ASP A 61 -13.46 2.27 8.10
C ASP A 61 -12.21 3.13 7.87
N ILE A 62 -12.39 4.33 7.30
CA ILE A 62 -11.31 5.30 7.14
C ILE A 62 -11.38 6.30 8.29
N HIS A 63 -10.36 6.33 9.14
CA HIS A 63 -10.22 7.34 10.19
C HIS A 63 -9.16 8.36 9.79
N ILE A 64 -9.58 9.59 9.49
CA ILE A 64 -8.67 10.71 9.20
C ILE A 64 -8.53 11.55 10.46
N TYR A 65 -7.33 11.56 11.05
CA TYR A 65 -7.00 12.43 12.17
C TYR A 65 -6.20 13.62 11.65
N HIS A 66 -6.83 14.78 11.55
CA HIS A 66 -6.15 16.04 11.25
C HIS A 66 -5.84 16.77 12.57
N PHE A 67 -4.56 16.80 12.93
CA PHE A 67 -4.07 17.62 14.03
C PHE A 67 -3.62 18.98 13.48
N GLN A 68 -4.43 20.02 13.70
CA GLN A 68 -4.01 21.39 13.48
C GLN A 68 -3.03 21.78 14.59
N SER A 69 -1.73 21.64 14.31
CA SER A 69 -0.69 22.24 15.15
C SER A 69 -0.90 23.75 15.15
N LEU A 70 -1.35 24.28 16.29
CA LEU A 70 -1.43 25.71 16.55
C LEU A 70 0.01 26.23 16.63
N SER A 71 0.41 27.07 15.68
CA SER A 71 1.67 27.80 15.76
C SER A 71 1.60 28.77 16.94
N PHE A 72 2.19 28.41 18.09
CA PHE A 72 2.56 29.39 19.10
C PHE A 72 4.07 29.63 18.98
N ALA A 73 4.43 30.61 18.16
CA ALA A 73 5.79 31.12 18.13
C ALA A 73 6.03 31.86 19.45
N PHE A 74 6.66 31.19 20.41
CA PHE A 74 7.31 31.89 21.51
C PHE A 74 8.63 32.43 20.97
N THR A 75 8.62 33.64 20.42
CA THR A 75 9.85 34.43 20.22
C THR A 75 10.23 35.04 21.56
N PRO A 76 11.29 34.57 22.25
CA PRO A 76 11.89 35.38 23.30
C PRO A 76 12.56 36.59 22.61
N SER A 77 12.08 37.79 22.91
CA SER A 77 12.74 39.03 22.54
C SER A 77 14.11 39.07 23.20
N SER A 78 15.17 39.01 22.39
CA SER A 78 16.50 39.45 22.81
C SER A 78 16.47 40.96 23.07
N THR A 79 17.12 41.34 24.17
CA THR A 79 17.67 42.67 24.47
C THR A 79 16.72 43.69 25.11
N ASP A 80 16.92 43.93 26.42
CA ASP A 80 17.23 45.29 26.88
C ASP A 80 18.10 45.24 28.17
N GLN A 81 19.29 45.85 28.05
CA GLN A 81 20.35 46.30 28.99
C GLN A 81 20.75 45.47 30.23
#